data_AF-A0A7Y5SFW0-F1
#
_entry.id   AF-A0A7Y5SFW0-F1
#
_cell.length_a   1.000
_cell.length_b   1.000
_cell.length_c   1.000
_cell.angle_alpha   90.00
_cell.angle_beta   90.00
_cell.angle_gamma   90.00
#
_symmetry.space_group_name_H-M   'P 1'
#
loop_
_entity.id
_entity.type
_entity.pdbx_description
1 polymer ?
#
loop_
_entity_poly.entity_id
_entity_poly.type
_entity_poly.pdbx_seq_one_letter_code
_entity_poly.pdbx_strand_id
1 'polypeptide(L)'
;AGLPVVGAQPAPAAPAYVTSMGTPAAVTLPEMDLSRWFSTEAPESGAPADTYDPAFWVEVEAFFAASRTPAGWAEACKKASDAAGADRATKSEIGALACSANPAVTPVQRFAVQVLGARAALALWIRGTPGSSQGAVSGRQGEARLMCSVDVIAREGGAGSAYEQACTKALDTSYLTGDPAATFAALGEAFSLIAAEIAVRDPKTASEPAYYATAGESTP
;
A
#
# COMPACT_ATOMS: atom_id res chain seq x y z
N ALA A 1 -23.98 -48.33 29.66
CA ALA A 1 -24.53 -48.04 28.33
C ALA A 1 -23.58 -47.06 27.65
N GLY A 2 -22.94 -47.44 26.55
CA GLY A 2 -21.94 -46.63 25.85
C GLY A 2 -22.59 -45.61 24.92
N LEU A 3 -22.06 -44.39 24.89
CA LEU A 3 -22.45 -43.34 23.95
C LEU A 3 -21.90 -43.67 22.54
N PRO A 4 -22.65 -43.42 21.46
CA PRO A 4 -22.16 -43.68 20.12
C PRO A 4 -21.08 -42.65 19.75
N VAL A 5 -19.90 -43.14 19.38
CA VAL A 5 -18.84 -42.35 18.76
C VAL A 5 -19.27 -42.03 17.33
N VAL A 6 -19.63 -40.76 17.07
CA VAL A 6 -19.85 -40.27 15.71
C VAL A 6 -18.48 -40.14 15.05
N GLY A 7 -18.16 -41.05 14.14
CA GLY A 7 -16.93 -40.98 13.34
C GLY A 7 -16.90 -39.69 12.52
N ALA A 8 -15.70 -39.11 12.36
CA ALA A 8 -15.48 -37.93 11.53
C ALA A 8 -16.04 -38.16 10.12
N GLN A 9 -16.97 -37.31 9.68
CA GLN A 9 -17.40 -37.34 8.29
C GLN A 9 -16.20 -37.02 7.38
N PRO A 10 -16.00 -37.75 6.27
CA PRO A 10 -14.97 -37.40 5.31
C PRO A 10 -15.27 -36.00 4.76
N ALA A 11 -14.28 -35.12 4.80
CA ALA A 11 -14.41 -33.80 4.22
C ALA A 11 -14.82 -33.94 2.75
N PRO A 12 -15.84 -33.19 2.27
CA PRO A 12 -16.22 -33.25 0.87
C PRO A 12 -15.00 -32.87 0.01
N ALA A 13 -14.72 -33.69 -1.00
CA ALA A 13 -13.66 -33.40 -1.95
C ALA A 13 -13.91 -32.04 -2.59
N ALA A 14 -12.86 -31.20 -2.67
CA ALA A 14 -12.96 -29.90 -3.30
C ALA A 14 -13.54 -30.05 -4.72
N PRO A 15 -14.53 -29.22 -5.11
CA PRO A 15 -15.16 -29.32 -6.42
C PRO A 15 -14.14 -29.18 -7.56
N ALA A 16 -14.30 -29.96 -8.63
CA ALA A 16 -13.36 -30.01 -9.75
C ALA A 16 -13.13 -28.66 -10.47
N TYR A 17 -14.01 -27.66 -10.27
CA TYR A 17 -13.77 -26.31 -10.80
C TYR A 17 -12.62 -25.58 -10.07
N VAL A 18 -12.29 -25.97 -8.83
CA VAL A 18 -11.16 -25.39 -8.07
C VAL A 18 -9.83 -25.79 -8.70
N THR A 19 -9.71 -27.01 -9.24
CA THR A 19 -8.54 -27.47 -10.00
C THR A 19 -8.44 -26.87 -11.41
N SER A 20 -9.53 -26.30 -11.93
CA SER A 20 -9.54 -25.59 -13.23
C SER A 20 -9.10 -24.12 -13.14
N MET A 21 -9.14 -23.55 -11.93
CA MET A 21 -8.39 -22.34 -11.61
C MET A 21 -6.96 -22.79 -11.39
N GLY A 22 -6.17 -22.89 -12.47
CA GLY A 22 -4.74 -23.15 -12.35
C GLY A 22 -4.13 -22.27 -11.25
N THR A 23 -3.18 -22.82 -10.49
CA THR A 23 -2.47 -22.07 -9.45
C THR A 23 -2.13 -20.68 -10.01
N PRO A 24 -2.59 -19.58 -9.39
CA PRO A 24 -2.26 -18.25 -9.87
C PRO A 24 -0.75 -18.16 -10.05
N ALA A 25 -0.31 -17.66 -11.21
CA ALA A 25 1.11 -17.51 -11.48
C ALA A 25 1.75 -16.75 -10.32
N ALA A 26 2.96 -17.16 -9.92
CA ALA A 26 3.73 -16.43 -8.93
C ALA A 26 3.80 -14.96 -9.37
N VAL A 27 3.37 -14.04 -8.50
CA VAL A 27 3.42 -12.61 -8.77
C VAL A 27 4.88 -12.19 -8.62
N THR A 28 5.67 -12.33 -9.69
CA THR A 28 7.00 -11.77 -9.72
C THR A 28 6.88 -10.28 -9.99
N LEU A 29 7.00 -9.48 -8.94
CA LEU A 29 7.17 -8.04 -9.07
C LEU A 29 8.37 -7.75 -9.97
N PRO A 30 8.28 -6.77 -10.91
CA PRO A 30 9.44 -6.31 -11.65
C PRO A 30 10.58 -5.94 -10.69
N GLU A 31 11.82 -5.94 -11.19
CA GLU A 31 12.93 -5.35 -10.43
C GLU A 31 12.61 -3.88 -10.18
N MET A 32 12.45 -3.54 -8.91
CA MET A 32 12.14 -2.19 -8.45
C MET A 32 13.26 -1.78 -7.52
N ASP A 33 13.97 -0.73 -7.88
CA ASP A 33 14.87 -0.07 -6.94
C ASP A 33 14.03 0.85 -6.06
N LEU A 34 13.64 0.35 -4.88
CA LEU A 34 12.85 1.11 -3.89
C LEU A 34 13.68 2.22 -3.23
N SER A 35 15.00 2.17 -3.32
CA SER A 35 15.87 3.18 -2.71
C SER A 35 15.76 4.53 -3.44
N ARG A 36 15.62 4.52 -4.77
CA ARG A 36 15.38 5.74 -5.57
C ARG A 36 13.99 6.36 -5.38
N TRP A 37 13.03 5.66 -4.75
CA TRP A 37 11.65 6.17 -4.61
C TRP A 37 11.51 7.33 -3.64
N PHE A 38 12.41 7.38 -2.67
CA PHE A 38 12.40 8.34 -1.59
C PHE A 38 13.81 8.89 -1.35
N SER A 39 14.68 8.84 -2.38
CA SER A 39 16.02 9.39 -2.30
C SER A 39 15.96 10.90 -2.05
N THR A 40 16.59 11.31 -0.95
CA THR A 40 16.81 12.73 -0.63
C THR A 40 18.03 13.31 -1.34
N GLU A 41 18.81 12.47 -2.05
CA GLU A 41 20.01 12.89 -2.76
C GLU A 41 19.65 13.55 -4.08
N ALA A 42 20.18 14.76 -4.31
CA ALA A 42 20.09 15.40 -5.61
C ALA A 42 20.80 14.51 -6.65
N PRO A 43 20.24 14.33 -7.85
CA PRO A 43 20.90 13.54 -8.89
C PRO A 43 22.29 14.12 -9.17
N GLU A 44 23.29 13.23 -9.28
CA GLU A 44 24.71 13.58 -9.46
C GLU A 44 24.96 14.51 -10.65
N SER A 45 24.03 14.55 -11.61
CA SER A 45 24.08 15.40 -12.81
C SER A 45 23.76 16.89 -12.56
N GLY A 46 23.34 17.27 -11.35
CA GLY A 46 22.99 18.67 -11.01
C GLY A 46 21.74 19.21 -11.72
N ALA A 47 21.09 18.42 -12.56
CA ALA A 47 19.78 18.72 -13.12
C ALA A 47 18.70 18.41 -12.06
N PRO A 48 17.64 19.22 -11.89
CA PRO A 48 16.54 18.83 -11.02
C PRO A 48 15.96 17.50 -11.52
N ALA A 49 15.83 16.51 -10.63
CA ALA A 49 15.18 15.26 -10.97
C ALA A 49 13.77 15.55 -11.48
N ASP A 50 13.38 14.99 -12.64
CA ASP A 50 12.00 15.14 -13.15
C ASP A 50 11.07 14.47 -12.15
N THR A 51 10.40 15.29 -11.32
CA THR A 51 9.51 14.85 -10.25
C THR A 51 8.35 13.99 -10.79
N TYR A 52 8.03 14.14 -12.07
CA TYR A 52 6.95 13.45 -12.74
C TYR A 52 7.45 12.41 -13.76
N ASP A 53 8.70 11.96 -13.70
CA ASP A 53 9.24 10.96 -14.64
C ASP A 53 8.29 9.75 -14.79
N PRO A 54 7.70 9.53 -15.98
CA PRO A 54 6.76 8.43 -16.18
C PRO A 54 7.39 7.05 -15.93
N ALA A 55 8.69 6.87 -16.21
CA ALA A 55 9.35 5.59 -16.00
C ALA A 55 9.34 5.20 -14.52
N PHE A 56 9.62 6.16 -13.65
CA PHE A 56 9.52 6.03 -12.21
C PHE A 56 8.08 5.68 -11.75
N TRP A 57 7.09 6.48 -12.15
CA TRP A 57 5.73 6.32 -11.64
C TRP A 57 5.01 5.08 -12.18
N VAL A 58 5.40 4.55 -13.35
CA VAL A 58 4.92 3.25 -13.86
C VAL A 58 5.35 2.09 -12.94
N GLU A 59 6.53 2.16 -12.34
CA GLU A 59 6.97 1.13 -11.40
C GLU A 59 6.20 1.18 -10.08
N VAL A 60 5.95 2.39 -9.58
CA VAL A 60 5.12 2.60 -8.39
C VAL A 60 3.70 2.08 -8.62
N GLU A 61 3.15 2.28 -9.82
CA GLU A 61 1.88 1.66 -10.23
C GLU A 61 1.92 0.13 -10.24
N ALA A 62 3.01 -0.47 -10.74
CA ALA A 62 3.16 -1.92 -10.76
C ALA A 62 3.22 -2.51 -9.34
N PHE A 63 3.94 -1.85 -8.43
CA PHE A 63 3.93 -2.20 -7.01
C PHE A 63 2.55 -2.10 -6.40
N PHE A 64 1.87 -0.98 -6.62
CA PHE A 64 0.51 -0.78 -6.15
C PHE A 64 -0.40 -1.92 -6.61
N ALA A 65 -0.38 -2.25 -7.91
CA ALA A 65 -1.19 -3.32 -8.47
C ALA A 65 -0.90 -4.69 -7.82
N ALA A 66 0.38 -5.05 -7.64
CA ALA A 66 0.77 -6.32 -7.02
C ALA A 66 0.36 -6.40 -5.54
N SER A 67 0.53 -5.30 -4.80
CA SER A 67 0.22 -5.20 -3.36
C SER A 67 -1.26 -5.41 -3.02
N ARG A 68 -2.16 -5.35 -4.02
CA ARG A 68 -3.60 -5.62 -3.84
C ARG A 68 -3.93 -7.09 -3.60
N THR A 69 -2.97 -8.00 -3.79
CA THR A 69 -3.14 -9.43 -3.54
C THR A 69 -2.31 -9.87 -2.33
N PRO A 70 -2.74 -10.88 -1.55
CA PRO A 70 -1.95 -11.38 -0.43
C PRO A 70 -0.55 -11.85 -0.85
N ALA A 71 -0.44 -12.59 -1.96
CA ALA A 71 0.84 -13.07 -2.47
C ALA A 71 1.72 -11.92 -2.98
N GLY A 72 1.16 -11.00 -3.77
CA GLY A 72 1.91 -9.85 -4.27
C GLY A 72 2.33 -8.89 -3.14
N TRP A 73 1.54 -8.77 -2.07
CA TRP A 73 1.97 -8.01 -0.88
C TRP A 73 3.13 -8.67 -0.16
N ALA A 74 3.12 -9.99 0.02
CA ALA A 74 4.21 -10.68 0.68
C ALA A 74 5.55 -10.46 -0.06
N GLU A 75 5.53 -10.49 -1.39
CA GLU A 75 6.70 -10.14 -2.20
C GLU A 75 7.07 -8.65 -2.11
N ALA A 76 6.08 -7.76 -2.22
CA ALA A 76 6.28 -6.31 -2.17
C ALA A 76 6.91 -5.85 -0.85
N CYS A 77 6.36 -6.34 0.27
CA CYS A 77 6.80 -5.93 1.58
C CYS A 77 8.18 -6.48 1.92
N LYS A 78 8.55 -7.67 1.39
CA LYS A 78 9.89 -8.24 1.57
C LYS A 78 10.95 -7.37 0.90
N LYS A 79 10.71 -7.00 -0.37
CA LYS A 79 11.59 -6.06 -1.09
C LYS A 79 11.73 -4.73 -0.33
N ALA A 80 10.63 -4.22 0.23
CA ALA A 80 10.66 -3.01 1.03
C ALA A 80 11.40 -3.19 2.38
N SER A 81 11.26 -4.33 3.05
CA SER A 81 12.03 -4.67 4.26
C SER A 81 13.53 -4.67 3.98
N ASP A 82 13.96 -5.30 2.88
CA ASP A 82 15.37 -5.37 2.49
C ASP A 82 15.95 -3.97 2.22
N ALA A 83 15.18 -3.11 1.55
CA ALA A 83 15.59 -1.73 1.24
C ALA A 83 15.56 -0.79 2.46
N ALA A 84 14.58 -0.96 3.35
CA ALA A 84 14.44 -0.17 4.58
C ALA A 84 15.49 -0.54 5.63
N GLY A 85 15.86 -1.82 5.70
CA GLY A 85 16.65 -2.40 6.78
C GLY A 85 15.81 -2.76 8.01
N ALA A 86 16.47 -3.14 9.10
CA ALA A 86 15.80 -3.63 10.30
C ALA A 86 15.00 -2.55 11.07
N ASP A 87 15.36 -1.28 10.92
CA ASP A 87 14.74 -0.17 11.64
C ASP A 87 13.98 0.75 10.70
N ARG A 88 12.65 0.77 10.82
CA ARG A 88 11.78 1.58 9.95
C ARG A 88 12.09 3.06 10.04
N ALA A 89 12.48 3.59 11.20
CA ALA A 89 12.70 5.02 11.37
C ALA A 89 13.89 5.54 10.54
N THR A 90 14.82 4.67 10.16
CA THR A 90 16.00 5.04 9.34
C THR A 90 15.60 5.45 7.92
N LYS A 91 14.56 4.79 7.38
CA LYS A 91 13.99 5.06 6.05
C LYS A 91 12.47 4.96 6.15
N SER A 92 11.84 5.87 6.89
CA SER A 92 10.42 5.77 7.29
C SER A 92 9.49 5.50 6.11
N GLU A 93 9.69 6.17 4.98
CA GLU A 93 8.87 6.02 3.78
C GLU A 93 8.97 4.63 3.16
N ILE A 94 10.16 4.05 3.04
CA ILE A 94 10.34 2.66 2.59
C ILE A 94 9.84 1.69 3.68
N GLY A 95 10.13 1.99 4.95
CA GLY A 95 9.72 1.21 6.11
C GLY A 95 8.20 1.08 6.24
N ALA A 96 7.43 2.09 5.81
CA ALA A 96 5.98 2.05 5.76
C ALA A 96 5.46 0.90 4.88
N LEU A 97 6.22 0.55 3.84
CA LEU A 97 5.90 -0.52 2.89
C LEU A 97 6.52 -1.87 3.30
N ALA A 98 7.46 -1.89 4.25
CA ALA A 98 8.14 -3.09 4.72
C ALA A 98 7.21 -4.04 5.49
N CYS A 99 7.49 -5.35 5.46
CA CYS A 99 6.64 -6.32 6.15
C CYS A 99 6.54 -6.00 7.64
N SER A 100 5.33 -6.13 8.20
CA SER A 100 5.04 -6.00 9.62
C SER A 100 4.45 -7.30 10.13
N ALA A 101 4.93 -7.84 11.24
CA ALA A 101 4.28 -8.95 11.93
C ALA A 101 3.12 -8.47 12.83
N ASN A 102 2.88 -7.17 12.94
CA ASN A 102 1.82 -6.58 13.74
C ASN A 102 0.54 -6.41 12.92
N PRO A 103 -0.52 -7.21 13.16
CA PRO A 103 -1.76 -7.13 12.38
C PRO A 103 -2.50 -5.79 12.54
N ALA A 104 -2.22 -5.01 13.58
CA ALA A 104 -2.81 -3.69 13.76
C ALA A 104 -2.22 -2.64 12.80
N VAL A 105 -1.01 -2.87 12.28
CA VAL A 105 -0.33 -1.96 11.33
C VAL A 105 -0.77 -2.22 9.90
N THR A 106 -1.18 -3.45 9.60
CA THR A 106 -1.63 -3.89 8.27
C THR A 106 -2.67 -2.97 7.61
N PRO A 107 -3.77 -2.53 8.27
CA PRO A 107 -4.72 -1.58 7.66
C PRO A 107 -4.10 -0.21 7.37
N VAL A 108 -3.16 0.23 8.19
CA VAL A 108 -2.44 1.50 8.01
C VAL A 108 -1.48 1.42 6.82
N GLN A 109 -0.83 0.26 6.61
CA GLN A 109 0.00 0.01 5.43
C GLN A 109 -0.84 0.00 4.14
N ARG A 110 -2.06 -0.54 4.17
CA ARG A 110 -2.99 -0.44 3.03
C ARG A 110 -3.28 1.01 2.69
N PHE A 111 -3.52 1.86 3.69
CA PHE A 111 -3.74 3.28 3.46
C PHE A 111 -2.51 3.95 2.84
N ALA A 112 -1.30 3.67 3.33
CA ALA A 112 -0.06 4.18 2.74
C ALA A 112 0.10 3.77 1.27
N VAL A 113 -0.15 2.49 0.95
CA VAL A 113 -0.14 1.97 -0.42
C VAL A 113 -1.16 2.68 -1.31
N GLN A 114 -2.37 2.96 -0.81
CA GLN A 114 -3.40 3.68 -1.56
C GLN A 114 -3.02 5.14 -1.85
N VAL A 115 -2.45 5.83 -0.86
CA VAL A 115 -1.97 7.21 -1.04
C VAL A 115 -0.84 7.25 -2.07
N LEU A 116 0.11 6.32 -1.98
CA LEU A 116 1.21 6.19 -2.95
C LEU A 116 0.68 5.88 -4.36
N GLY A 117 -0.30 4.99 -4.46
CA GLY A 117 -1.00 4.71 -5.72
C GLY A 117 -1.70 5.95 -6.28
N ALA A 118 -2.42 6.72 -5.46
CA ALA A 118 -3.06 7.96 -5.91
C ALA A 118 -2.04 8.97 -6.45
N ARG A 119 -0.89 9.09 -5.77
CA ARG A 119 0.23 9.94 -6.20
C ARG A 119 0.80 9.52 -7.55
N ALA A 120 0.99 8.21 -7.76
CA ALA A 120 1.47 7.66 -9.02
C ALA A 120 0.49 7.92 -10.18
N ALA A 121 -0.79 7.64 -9.97
CA ALA A 121 -1.83 7.90 -10.97
C ALA A 121 -1.87 9.38 -11.38
N LEU A 122 -1.71 10.28 -10.40
CA LEU A 122 -1.70 11.72 -10.65
C LEU A 122 -0.47 12.15 -11.45
N ALA A 123 0.73 11.67 -11.10
CA ALA A 123 1.95 11.99 -11.83
C ALA A 123 1.90 11.52 -13.30
N LEU A 124 1.41 10.29 -13.53
CA LEU A 124 1.24 9.75 -14.88
C LEU A 124 0.21 10.56 -15.69
N TRP A 125 -0.87 10.99 -15.04
CA TRP A 125 -1.87 11.85 -15.68
C TRP A 125 -1.32 13.25 -16.02
N ILE A 126 -0.55 13.88 -15.12
CA ILE A 126 0.13 15.16 -15.38
C ILE A 126 1.01 15.07 -16.63
N ARG A 127 1.65 13.92 -16.87
CA ARG A 127 2.50 13.67 -18.05
C ARG A 127 1.76 13.14 -19.27
N GLY A 128 0.45 12.91 -19.19
CA GLY A 128 -0.33 12.38 -20.29
C GLY A 128 0.06 10.96 -20.71
N THR A 129 0.55 10.14 -19.77
CA THR A 129 0.92 8.75 -20.06
C THR A 129 -0.31 7.96 -20.55
N PRO A 130 -0.20 7.12 -21.59
CA PRO A 130 -1.32 6.31 -22.07
C PRO A 130 -1.97 5.48 -20.96
N GLY A 131 -3.30 5.49 -20.90
CA GLY A 131 -4.07 4.77 -19.87
C GLY A 131 -4.19 5.49 -18.51
N SER A 132 -3.48 6.61 -18.30
CA SER A 132 -3.69 7.48 -17.15
C SER A 132 -4.93 8.36 -17.35
N SER A 133 -5.62 8.70 -16.26
CA SER A 133 -6.80 9.58 -16.33
C SER A 133 -7.10 10.23 -14.98
N GLN A 134 -7.82 11.35 -15.04
CA GLN A 134 -8.43 11.98 -13.87
C GLN A 134 -9.32 10.99 -13.08
N GLY A 135 -10.01 10.08 -13.78
CA GLY A 135 -10.83 9.02 -13.17
C GLY A 135 -10.03 8.01 -12.36
N ALA A 136 -8.79 7.72 -12.76
CA ALA A 136 -7.89 6.85 -11.99
C ALA A 136 -7.45 7.51 -10.68
N VAL A 137 -7.19 8.82 -10.70
CA VAL A 137 -6.86 9.61 -9.50
C VAL A 137 -8.06 9.62 -8.54
N SER A 138 -9.23 10.00 -9.03
CA SER A 138 -10.44 10.12 -8.21
C SER A 138 -10.91 8.75 -7.66
N GLY A 139 -10.76 7.67 -8.42
CA GLY A 139 -11.05 6.32 -7.96
C GLY A 139 -10.21 5.92 -6.73
N ARG A 140 -8.90 6.22 -6.75
CA ARG A 140 -7.99 5.93 -5.63
C ARG A 140 -8.24 6.82 -4.43
N GLN A 141 -8.52 8.10 -4.65
CA GLN A 141 -8.95 9.00 -3.57
C GLN A 141 -10.30 8.57 -2.98
N GLY A 142 -11.19 7.96 -3.78
CA GLY A 142 -12.41 7.32 -3.30
C GLY A 142 -12.14 6.16 -2.35
N GLU A 143 -11.20 5.27 -2.68
CA GLU A 143 -10.76 4.19 -1.78
C GLU A 143 -10.13 4.76 -0.49
N ALA A 144 -9.27 5.78 -0.60
CA ALA A 144 -8.68 6.47 0.55
C ALA A 144 -9.76 7.13 1.44
N ARG A 145 -10.81 7.71 0.84
CA ARG A 145 -11.94 8.31 1.57
C ARG A 145 -12.70 7.27 2.40
N LEU A 146 -12.89 6.07 1.86
CA LEU A 146 -13.50 4.97 2.62
C LEU A 146 -12.62 4.60 3.82
N MET A 147 -11.32 4.43 3.64
CA MET A 147 -10.40 4.13 4.75
C MET A 147 -10.43 5.21 5.84
N CYS A 148 -10.43 6.48 5.43
CA CYS A 148 -10.52 7.65 6.32
C CYS A 148 -11.87 7.81 7.04
N SER A 149 -12.93 7.16 6.57
CA SER A 149 -14.28 7.31 7.16
C SER A 149 -14.75 6.11 7.96
N VAL A 150 -14.26 4.90 7.68
CA VAL A 150 -14.80 3.67 8.30
C VAL A 150 -13.75 2.69 8.83
N ASP A 151 -12.46 2.87 8.59
CA ASP A 151 -11.43 1.89 8.96
C ASP A 151 -10.65 2.26 10.25
N VAL A 152 -9.55 1.56 10.56
CA VAL A 152 -8.62 1.86 11.66
C VAL A 152 -8.20 3.33 11.67
N ILE A 153 -7.97 3.90 10.49
CA ILE A 153 -7.64 5.32 10.32
C ILE A 153 -8.74 6.22 10.90
N ALA A 154 -10.01 5.91 10.67
CA ALA A 154 -11.14 6.67 11.21
C ALA A 154 -11.31 6.46 12.73
N ARG A 155 -11.09 5.23 13.22
CA ARG A 155 -11.24 4.89 14.65
C ARG A 155 -10.18 5.54 15.53
N GLU A 156 -8.97 5.70 15.00
CA GLU A 156 -7.83 6.23 15.75
C GLU A 156 -7.56 7.70 15.40
N GLY A 157 -8.18 8.23 14.34
CA GLY A 157 -7.97 9.57 13.80
C GLY A 157 -8.73 10.67 14.52
N GLY A 158 -8.60 10.76 15.85
CA GLY A 158 -9.15 11.88 16.63
C GLY A 158 -8.68 13.26 16.13
N ALA A 159 -9.39 14.32 16.52
CA ALA A 159 -9.08 15.68 16.11
C ALA A 159 -7.63 16.08 16.47
N GLY A 160 -6.91 16.66 15.51
CA GLY A 160 -5.50 17.02 15.57
C GLY A 160 -4.51 15.88 15.31
N SER A 161 -4.97 14.64 15.15
CA SER A 161 -4.09 13.47 14.97
C SER A 161 -3.37 13.46 13.61
N ALA A 162 -2.25 12.73 13.52
CA ALA A 162 -1.56 12.50 12.27
C ALA A 162 -2.45 11.81 11.20
N TYR A 163 -3.40 10.97 11.62
CA TYR A 163 -4.37 10.34 10.71
C TYR A 163 -5.34 11.34 10.11
N GLU A 164 -5.87 12.28 10.90
CA GLU A 164 -6.74 13.33 10.37
C GLU A 164 -6.00 14.19 9.34
N GLN A 165 -4.76 14.59 9.66
CA GLN A 165 -3.92 15.38 8.77
C GLN A 165 -3.60 14.62 7.49
N ALA A 166 -3.22 13.34 7.59
CA ALA A 166 -2.97 12.50 6.43
C ALA A 166 -4.22 12.30 5.58
N CYS A 167 -5.40 12.09 6.19
CA CYS A 167 -6.66 11.99 5.48
C CYS A 167 -7.04 13.28 4.76
N THR A 168 -6.88 14.43 5.41
CA THR A 168 -7.14 15.74 4.79
C THR A 168 -6.27 15.93 3.55
N LYS A 169 -4.99 15.60 3.64
CA LYS A 169 -4.04 15.72 2.53
C LYS A 169 -4.25 14.68 1.43
N ALA A 170 -4.56 13.44 1.78
CA ALA A 170 -4.84 12.36 0.83
C ALA A 170 -6.07 12.65 -0.04
N LEU A 171 -7.01 13.43 0.50
CA LEU A 171 -8.26 13.83 -0.15
C LEU A 171 -8.19 15.22 -0.79
N ASP A 172 -7.01 15.82 -0.95
CA ASP A 172 -6.85 17.06 -1.67
C ASP A 172 -7.37 16.94 -3.11
N THR A 173 -8.14 17.92 -3.58
CA THR A 173 -8.72 17.92 -4.93
C THR A 173 -8.28 19.12 -5.77
N SER A 174 -7.18 19.78 -5.42
CA SER A 174 -6.68 20.98 -6.10
C SER A 174 -6.41 20.77 -7.59
N TYR A 175 -6.12 19.53 -8.00
CA TYR A 175 -6.01 19.12 -9.41
C TYR A 175 -7.30 19.33 -10.22
N LEU A 176 -8.48 19.30 -9.57
CA LEU A 176 -9.77 19.58 -10.23
C LEU A 176 -9.91 21.06 -10.60
N THR A 177 -9.21 21.95 -9.89
CA THR A 177 -9.22 23.40 -10.10
C THR A 177 -7.98 23.90 -10.84
N GLY A 178 -7.20 22.99 -11.43
CA GLY A 178 -6.04 23.33 -12.26
C GLY A 178 -4.70 23.39 -11.53
N ASP A 179 -4.61 22.93 -10.27
CA ASP A 179 -3.35 22.84 -9.52
C ASP A 179 -3.04 21.38 -9.12
N PRO A 180 -2.60 20.55 -10.09
CA PRO A 180 -2.23 19.17 -9.81
C PRO A 180 -0.92 19.03 -9.02
N ALA A 181 -0.07 20.07 -9.00
CA ALA A 181 1.16 20.07 -8.22
C ALA A 181 0.86 20.15 -6.71
N ALA A 182 -0.12 20.96 -6.30
CA ALA A 182 -0.59 21.01 -4.93
C ALA A 182 -1.13 19.64 -4.45
N THR A 183 -1.98 18.99 -5.26
CA THR A 183 -2.47 17.63 -4.92
C THR A 183 -1.34 16.61 -4.84
N PHE A 184 -0.37 16.67 -5.75
CA PHE A 184 0.78 15.77 -5.73
C PHE A 184 1.64 15.94 -4.47
N ALA A 185 1.88 17.19 -4.06
CA ALA A 185 2.59 17.49 -2.82
C ALA A 185 1.81 17.02 -1.59
N ALA A 186 0.49 17.28 -1.54
CA ALA A 186 -0.39 16.84 -0.46
C ALA A 186 -0.39 15.32 -0.32
N LEU A 187 -0.47 14.56 -1.41
CA LEU A 187 -0.38 13.11 -1.40
C LEU A 187 0.99 12.61 -0.88
N GLY A 188 2.08 13.28 -1.25
CA GLY A 188 3.40 13.01 -0.69
C GLY A 188 3.44 13.20 0.82
N GLU A 189 2.97 14.35 1.31
CA GLU A 189 2.92 14.65 2.74
C GLU A 189 1.99 13.70 3.52
N ALA A 190 0.85 13.30 2.93
CA ALA A 190 -0.03 12.29 3.51
C ALA A 190 0.69 10.95 3.72
N PHE A 191 1.49 10.53 2.73
CA PHE A 191 2.30 9.31 2.82
C PHE A 191 3.36 9.43 3.92
N SER A 192 4.13 10.53 3.96
CA SER A 192 5.18 10.74 4.96
C SER A 192 4.64 10.78 6.39
N LEU A 193 3.46 11.38 6.62
CA LEU A 193 2.78 11.37 7.92
C LEU A 193 2.44 9.95 8.38
N ILE A 194 1.87 9.14 7.49
CA ILE A 194 1.50 7.75 7.79
C ILE A 194 2.74 6.87 7.98
N ALA A 195 3.79 7.12 7.19
CA ALA A 195 5.06 6.42 7.34
C ALA A 195 5.69 6.64 8.72
N ALA A 196 5.64 7.88 9.23
CA ALA A 196 6.08 8.18 10.58
C ALA A 196 5.25 7.45 11.65
N GLU A 197 3.91 7.44 11.52
CA GLU A 197 3.02 6.72 12.44
C GLU A 197 3.28 5.21 12.44
N ILE A 198 3.50 4.60 11.27
CA ILE A 198 3.85 3.18 11.16
C ILE A 198 5.18 2.91 11.88
N ALA A 199 6.20 3.75 11.67
CA ALA A 199 7.50 3.58 12.32
C ALA A 199 7.44 3.73 13.85
N VAL A 200 6.52 4.55 14.38
CA VAL A 200 6.29 4.66 15.84
C VAL A 200 5.61 3.40 16.39
N ARG A 201 4.60 2.88 15.68
CA ARG A 201 3.77 1.75 16.13
C ARG A 201 4.44 0.40 16.00
N ASP A 202 5.23 0.25 14.95
CA ASP A 202 6.03 -0.93 14.70
C ASP A 202 7.40 -0.43 14.21
N PRO A 203 8.39 -0.31 15.11
CA PRO A 203 9.68 0.27 14.74
C PRO A 203 10.57 -0.70 13.94
N LYS A 204 10.28 -2.00 13.96
CA LYS A 204 11.13 -3.02 13.35
C LYS A 204 10.44 -3.73 12.19
N THR A 205 11.17 -3.88 11.08
CA THR A 205 10.68 -4.67 9.95
C THR A 205 10.63 -6.15 10.32
N ALA A 206 9.68 -6.87 9.74
CA ALA A 206 9.54 -8.30 9.89
C ALA A 206 10.01 -9.04 8.63
N SER A 207 10.29 -10.33 8.76
CA SER A 207 10.61 -11.21 7.64
C SER A 207 9.38 -11.60 6.81
N GLU A 208 8.19 -11.58 7.43
CA GLU A 208 6.91 -11.94 6.83
C GLU A 208 5.82 -10.94 7.25
N PRO A 209 4.82 -10.68 6.39
CA PRO A 209 3.71 -9.83 6.76
C PRO A 209 2.72 -10.57 7.67
N ALA A 210 2.10 -9.85 8.59
CA ALA A 210 0.79 -10.18 9.11
C ALA A 210 -0.17 -10.12 7.92
N TYR A 211 -0.86 -11.22 7.66
CA TYR A 211 -1.70 -11.34 6.48
C TYR A 211 -2.72 -10.20 6.41
N TYR A 212 -2.90 -9.71 5.20
CA TYR A 212 -4.03 -8.88 4.83
C TYR A 212 -5.32 -9.66 5.02
N ALA A 213 -5.85 -9.73 6.24
CA ALA A 213 -7.16 -10.32 6.48
C ALA A 213 -8.18 -9.58 5.60
N THR A 214 -8.74 -10.29 4.62
CA THR A 214 -10.08 -10.03 4.15
C THR A 214 -10.99 -10.35 5.32
N ALA A 215 -11.86 -9.43 5.72
CA ALA A 215 -12.91 -9.76 6.68
C ALA A 215 -13.68 -10.98 6.14
N GLY A 216 -13.44 -12.16 6.71
CA GLY A 216 -13.92 -13.41 6.13
C GLY A 216 -13.05 -14.63 6.40
N GLU A 217 -12.31 -14.70 7.51
CA GLU A 217 -11.82 -15.97 8.01
C GLU A 217 -11.87 -15.94 9.54
N SER A 218 -13.06 -16.16 10.08
CA SER A 218 -13.19 -16.71 11.42
C SER A 218 -12.60 -18.12 11.37
N THR A 219 -11.36 -18.27 11.83
CA THR A 219 -10.77 -19.57 12.12
C THR A 219 -11.58 -20.24 13.25
N PRO A 220 -11.96 -21.53 13.11
CA PRO A 220 -12.66 -22.27 14.16
C PRO A 220 -11.79 -22.49 15.42
#